data_AF-R7FTW1-F1
#
_entry.id   AF-R7FTW1-F1
#
_cell.length_a   1.000
_cell.length_b   1.000
_cell.length_c   1.000
_cell.angle_alpha   90.00
_cell.angle_beta   90.00
_cell.angle_gamma   90.00
#
_symmetry.space_group_name_H-M   'P 1'
#
loop_
_entity.id
_entity.type
_entity.pdbx_description
1 polymer ?
#
loop_
_entity_poly.entity_id
_entity_poly.type
_entity_poly.pdbx_seq_one_letter_code
_entity_poly.pdbx_strand_id
1 'polypeptide(L)'
;MLTSSSSGLFSRTRYNNGGTNYIREWIFTEYGNGSYIIYSSIDNSKCLTVDPDTKIVSLSSYTGSEFQRWEMYYSAGGNTLIPATVDSRISGYKLVINSTSCAVSNTTYTPIGFFDVSWYVPMIAVSYHSFYLAPKQTKYVTLESNPSNAFCATNWISWATSNPSVFTVNDFGHACGRRAGTATLTFVDKITRKSGQCIVTVTEISNGTYFLKNKQNSNFAKVKNGIMSAGQNVVQYDFDGDMSEQWIFTLNSNTGYYSIKSANSSELCYYMTVSDNSSSLDEPIVIRSATETTLVDGMKWKIEKTSSGAYKIIPKTGEANDYVLATSTSLGTNNVNLIQGDYILNNSYRDEWLLFDITKKYSQVSLDYSGASAFNANVKQYYESNANAKGSTFTSISKSNFISEMKNSTYFGGMLHGGEYENKLKISSNEVLYLSEISSLSNVDFSSVKIIILTSCYSGRTNGFVDTLCAKGVDVVIGFKGQVEQETSAFWTDRLIYALTQGNTVQYSIDYANAELEEEYSGSYYADCRSLIRWGLYTGTSDLNSTPCL
;
A
#
# COMPACT_ATOMS: atom_id res chain seq x y z
N MET A 1 28.45 -23.39 5.75
CA MET A 1 28.42 -22.81 7.12
C MET A 1 29.02 -23.81 8.10
N LEU A 2 30.35 -23.98 8.13
CA LEU A 2 31.09 -24.78 9.12
C LEU A 2 32.57 -24.36 8.99
N THR A 3 33.27 -23.95 10.07
CA THR A 3 34.73 -24.16 10.27
C THR A 3 35.28 -23.65 11.62
N SER A 4 36.37 -24.30 12.06
CA SER A 4 37.70 -23.72 12.39
C SER A 4 38.76 -24.80 12.12
N SER A 5 39.86 -24.48 11.42
CA SER A 5 40.93 -25.43 11.05
C SER A 5 42.11 -25.50 12.03
N SER A 6 42.11 -24.71 13.12
CA SER A 6 43.30 -24.58 13.99
C SER A 6 43.08 -24.91 15.47
N SER A 7 41.83 -25.06 15.94
CA SER A 7 41.53 -25.23 17.38
C SER A 7 40.71 -26.47 17.74
N GLY A 8 40.25 -27.26 16.76
CA GLY A 8 39.41 -28.45 17.04
C GLY A 8 38.03 -28.15 17.62
N LEU A 9 37.60 -26.89 17.72
CA LEU A 9 36.28 -26.48 18.21
C LEU A 9 35.41 -25.95 17.06
N PHE A 10 34.30 -26.64 16.80
CA PHE A 10 33.27 -26.25 15.83
C PHE A 10 32.38 -25.13 16.39
N SER A 11 32.12 -24.05 15.65
CA SER A 11 31.20 -22.97 16.10
C SER A 11 30.14 -22.64 15.05
N ARG A 12 28.98 -22.18 15.49
CA ARG A 12 27.93 -21.53 14.68
C ARG A 12 28.39 -20.14 14.25
N THR A 13 29.36 -20.04 13.35
CA THR A 13 29.76 -18.75 12.78
C THR A 13 29.17 -18.56 11.37
N ARG A 14 28.33 -17.53 11.27
CA ARG A 14 27.75 -16.99 10.03
C ARG A 14 28.90 -16.45 9.15
N TYR A 15 28.70 -16.30 7.84
CA TYR A 15 29.63 -15.55 6.99
C TYR A 15 29.83 -14.18 7.63
N ASN A 16 31.03 -13.92 8.15
CA ASN A 16 31.33 -12.68 8.85
C ASN A 16 32.56 -12.06 8.19
N ASN A 17 32.42 -10.75 8.05
CA ASN A 17 33.13 -9.88 7.14
C ASN A 17 34.57 -9.60 7.61
N GLY A 18 35.53 -9.59 6.68
CA GLY A 18 36.88 -9.07 6.91
C GLY A 18 38.00 -10.04 6.54
N GLY A 19 38.64 -9.82 5.38
CA GLY A 19 39.96 -10.36 5.03
C GLY A 19 40.00 -11.84 4.64
N THR A 20 40.34 -12.11 3.37
CA THR A 20 40.99 -13.37 2.89
C THR A 20 40.51 -14.69 3.51
N ASN A 21 39.19 -14.89 3.64
CA ASN A 21 38.65 -16.09 4.29
C ASN A 21 38.41 -17.23 3.29
N TYR A 22 39.48 -17.88 2.82
CA TYR A 22 39.45 -19.21 2.16
C TYR A 22 38.98 -20.35 3.11
N ILE A 23 38.35 -20.01 4.23
CA ILE A 23 38.27 -20.85 5.43
C ILE A 23 36.92 -21.56 5.56
N ARG A 24 36.14 -21.80 4.50
CA ARG A 24 34.72 -22.24 4.65
C ARG A 24 34.26 -23.31 3.67
N GLU A 25 35.18 -23.87 2.91
CA GLU A 25 34.91 -24.90 1.93
C GLU A 25 35.12 -26.27 2.59
N TRP A 26 34.38 -27.26 2.11
CA TRP A 26 34.51 -28.65 2.56
C TRP A 26 34.59 -29.51 1.34
N ILE A 27 35.49 -30.48 1.37
CA ILE A 27 35.69 -31.41 0.27
C ILE A 27 34.90 -32.67 0.63
N PHE A 28 33.82 -32.90 -0.11
CA PHE A 28 33.03 -34.12 -0.01
C PHE A 28 33.62 -35.16 -0.95
N THR A 29 34.22 -36.20 -0.40
CA THR A 29 34.73 -37.33 -1.17
C THR A 29 33.78 -38.51 -0.98
N GLU A 30 33.16 -38.98 -2.05
CA GLU A 30 32.29 -40.15 -2.00
C GLU A 30 33.09 -41.39 -1.58
N TYR A 31 32.59 -42.10 -0.58
CA TYR A 31 33.16 -43.37 -0.10
C TYR A 31 32.40 -44.58 -0.67
N GLY A 32 31.12 -44.40 -1.01
CA GLY A 32 30.24 -45.41 -1.61
C GLY A 32 28.85 -45.44 -0.96
N ASN A 33 27.84 -45.94 -1.68
CA ASN A 33 26.44 -46.06 -1.22
C ASN A 33 25.84 -44.76 -0.67
N GLY A 34 26.22 -43.59 -1.22
CA GLY A 34 25.72 -42.29 -0.75
C GLY A 34 26.36 -41.76 0.54
N SER A 35 27.43 -42.42 1.02
CA SER A 35 28.25 -41.94 2.13
C SER A 35 29.48 -41.16 1.66
N TYR A 36 29.89 -40.19 2.47
CA TYR A 36 30.97 -39.24 2.17
C TYR A 36 31.98 -39.18 3.32
N ILE A 37 33.24 -38.95 2.97
CA ILE A 37 34.24 -38.38 3.87
C ILE A 37 34.28 -36.87 3.62
N ILE A 38 34.18 -36.09 4.70
CA ILE A 38 34.06 -34.64 4.61
C ILE A 38 35.34 -34.01 5.16
N TYR A 39 36.22 -33.58 4.27
CA TYR A 39 37.52 -33.00 4.61
C TYR A 39 37.45 -31.49 4.76
N SER A 40 38.29 -30.95 5.64
CA SER A 40 38.55 -29.52 5.66
C SER A 40 39.23 -29.09 4.36
N SER A 41 38.78 -27.99 3.74
CA SER A 41 39.46 -27.45 2.56
C SER A 41 40.83 -26.82 2.88
N ILE A 42 41.09 -26.50 4.14
CA ILE A 42 42.32 -25.83 4.58
C ILE A 42 43.39 -26.84 4.95
N ASP A 43 42.98 -27.89 5.66
CA ASP A 43 43.82 -29.04 5.97
C ASP A 43 43.12 -30.29 5.47
N ASN A 44 43.36 -30.63 4.21
CA ASN A 44 42.76 -31.79 3.56
C ASN A 44 43.25 -33.13 4.16
N SER A 45 44.20 -33.10 5.11
CA SER A 45 44.57 -34.29 5.88
C SER A 45 43.58 -34.60 7.01
N LYS A 46 42.67 -33.67 7.33
CA LYS A 46 41.70 -33.78 8.42
C LYS A 46 40.26 -33.87 7.89
N CYS A 47 39.48 -34.76 8.48
CA CYS A 47 38.07 -34.99 8.16
C CYS A 47 37.16 -34.95 9.39
N LEU A 48 35.87 -34.68 9.19
CA LEU A 48 34.87 -34.76 10.25
C LEU A 48 34.87 -36.16 10.86
N THR A 49 35.02 -36.21 12.18
CA THR A 49 35.00 -37.43 12.96
C THR A 49 34.05 -37.26 14.13
N VAL A 50 33.15 -38.21 14.35
CA VAL A 50 32.32 -38.25 15.55
C VAL A 50 32.92 -39.22 16.56
N ASP A 51 33.05 -38.79 17.80
CA ASP A 51 33.37 -39.69 18.91
C ASP A 51 32.08 -40.41 19.33
N PRO A 52 32.01 -41.75 19.24
CA PRO A 52 30.79 -42.49 19.53
C PRO A 52 30.44 -42.51 21.02
N ASP A 53 31.36 -42.22 21.93
CA ASP A 53 31.10 -42.20 23.38
C ASP A 53 30.65 -40.81 23.83
N THR A 54 31.40 -39.78 23.45
CA THR A 54 31.11 -38.40 23.85
C THR A 54 30.09 -37.71 22.93
N LYS A 55 29.83 -38.28 21.74
CA LYS A 55 28.98 -37.72 20.67
C LYS A 55 29.52 -36.43 20.06
N ILE A 56 30.72 -36.02 20.45
CA ILE A 56 31.35 -34.79 19.99
C ILE A 56 31.86 -35.00 18.57
N VAL A 57 31.68 -33.99 17.72
CA VAL A 57 32.23 -33.96 16.37
C VAL A 57 33.48 -33.09 16.34
N SER A 58 34.58 -33.67 15.87
CA SER A 58 35.90 -33.06 15.79
C SER A 58 36.54 -33.25 14.40
N LEU A 59 37.75 -32.73 14.23
CA LEU A 59 38.58 -32.95 13.04
C LEU A 59 39.73 -33.87 13.40
N SER A 60 39.88 -34.97 12.65
CA SER A 60 40.99 -35.91 12.84
C SER A 60 41.52 -36.43 11.51
N SER A 61 42.73 -36.99 11.52
CA SER A 61 43.30 -37.58 10.31
C SER A 61 42.46 -38.76 9.85
N TYR A 62 42.27 -38.91 8.55
CA TYR A 62 41.51 -40.04 8.02
C TYR A 62 42.22 -41.36 8.35
N THR A 63 41.48 -42.29 8.98
CA THR A 63 41.96 -43.61 9.41
C THR A 63 41.19 -44.76 8.77
N GLY A 64 40.17 -44.46 7.95
CA GLY A 64 39.24 -45.47 7.43
C GLY A 64 38.12 -45.86 8.39
N SER A 65 38.07 -45.24 9.57
CA SER A 65 37.04 -45.48 10.60
C SER A 65 35.64 -45.18 10.07
N GLU A 66 34.65 -45.99 10.49
CA GLU A 66 33.24 -45.73 10.19
C GLU A 66 32.72 -44.43 10.82
N PHE A 67 33.35 -43.96 11.90
CA PHE A 67 33.00 -42.70 12.56
C PHE A 67 33.47 -41.45 11.80
N GLN A 68 34.11 -41.63 10.65
CA GLN A 68 34.52 -40.58 9.72
C GLN A 68 33.64 -40.52 8.48
N ARG A 69 32.62 -41.39 8.40
CA ARG A 69 31.71 -41.50 7.27
C ARG A 69 30.40 -40.79 7.61
N TRP A 70 29.88 -40.05 6.63
CA TRP A 70 28.69 -39.23 6.80
C TRP A 70 27.73 -39.41 5.64
N GLU A 71 26.43 -39.41 5.94
CA GLU A 71 25.36 -39.44 4.97
C GLU A 71 24.53 -38.16 5.05
N MET A 72 23.88 -37.82 3.94
CA MET A 72 22.91 -36.73 3.90
C MET A 72 21.55 -37.23 4.34
N TYR A 73 21.04 -36.67 5.43
CA TYR A 73 19.66 -36.82 5.85
C TYR A 73 18.80 -35.72 5.22
N TYR A 74 17.74 -36.13 4.53
CA TYR A 74 16.78 -35.24 3.87
C TYR A 74 15.47 -35.18 4.64
N SER A 75 14.94 -33.98 4.85
CA SER A 75 13.63 -33.80 5.49
C SER A 75 12.96 -32.49 5.09
N ALA A 76 11.65 -32.41 5.28
CA ALA A 76 10.90 -31.16 5.08
C ALA A 76 11.36 -30.03 6.02
N GLY A 77 11.88 -30.36 7.21
CA GLY A 77 12.44 -29.40 8.18
C GLY A 77 13.86 -28.92 7.85
N GLY A 78 14.40 -29.33 6.70
CA GLY A 78 15.76 -29.04 6.24
C GLY A 78 16.72 -30.23 6.42
N ASN A 79 17.77 -30.24 5.61
CA ASN A 79 18.69 -31.36 5.51
C ASN A 79 19.76 -31.29 6.60
N THR A 80 20.40 -32.42 6.92
CA THR A 80 21.57 -32.44 7.83
C THR A 80 22.49 -33.61 7.56
N LEU A 81 23.62 -33.66 8.26
CA LEU A 81 24.55 -34.78 8.22
C LEU A 81 24.24 -35.79 9.32
N ILE A 82 24.34 -37.07 9.00
CA ILE A 82 24.23 -38.18 9.96
C ILE A 82 25.49 -39.07 9.86
N PRO A 83 25.97 -39.68 10.96
CA PRO A 83 27.03 -40.67 10.90
C PRO A 83 26.59 -41.89 10.09
N ALA A 84 27.38 -42.25 9.08
CA ALA A 84 27.16 -43.42 8.23
C ALA A 84 27.81 -44.67 8.87
N THR A 85 27.26 -45.07 10.01
CA THR A 85 27.76 -46.15 10.87
C THR A 85 26.61 -47.03 11.35
N VAL A 86 26.92 -48.31 11.57
CA VAL A 86 26.02 -49.28 12.20
C VAL A 86 26.14 -49.29 13.73
N ASP A 87 27.04 -48.49 14.30
CA ASP A 87 27.23 -48.40 15.74
C ASP A 87 25.99 -47.81 16.41
N SER A 88 25.30 -48.64 17.18
CA SER A 88 24.08 -48.30 17.91
C SER A 88 24.19 -47.08 18.83
N ARG A 89 25.40 -46.66 19.21
CA ARG A 89 25.65 -45.48 20.05
C ARG A 89 25.33 -44.17 19.33
N ILE A 90 25.45 -44.11 18.00
CA ILE A 90 25.30 -42.88 17.20
C ILE A 90 24.60 -43.09 15.86
N SER A 91 24.25 -44.32 15.50
CA SER A 91 23.49 -44.60 14.28
C SER A 91 22.14 -43.86 14.29
N GLY A 92 21.84 -43.13 13.21
CA GLY A 92 20.63 -42.30 13.09
C GLY A 92 20.66 -40.97 13.86
N TYR A 93 21.75 -40.67 14.58
CA TYR A 93 21.93 -39.37 15.23
C TYR A 93 22.26 -38.32 14.17
N LYS A 94 21.87 -37.08 14.43
CA LYS A 94 21.94 -35.97 13.47
C LYS A 94 22.88 -34.89 13.98
N LEU A 95 23.58 -34.22 13.07
CA LEU A 95 24.53 -33.17 13.39
C LEU A 95 23.82 -31.98 14.06
N VAL A 96 24.37 -31.55 15.19
CA VAL A 96 24.00 -30.34 15.92
C VAL A 96 25.20 -29.40 15.94
N ILE A 97 25.00 -28.17 15.49
CA ILE A 97 26.03 -27.12 15.44
C ILE A 97 25.71 -26.07 16.50
N ASN A 98 26.42 -26.10 17.62
CA ASN A 98 26.30 -25.15 18.71
C ASN A 98 27.20 -23.92 18.49
N SER A 99 27.07 -22.92 19.35
CA SER A 99 27.91 -21.71 19.30
C SER A 99 29.41 -22.01 19.44
N THR A 100 29.80 -23.06 20.16
CA THR A 100 31.21 -23.39 20.46
C THR A 100 31.57 -24.88 20.28
N SER A 101 30.61 -25.74 19.92
CA SER A 101 30.88 -27.16 19.63
C SER A 101 30.00 -27.72 18.50
N CYS A 102 30.37 -28.89 17.99
CA CYS A 102 29.47 -29.76 17.22
C CYS A 102 29.34 -31.11 17.92
N ALA A 103 28.15 -31.69 17.81
CA ALA A 103 27.84 -33.00 18.34
C ALA A 103 26.82 -33.69 17.44
N VAL A 104 26.55 -34.96 17.72
CA VAL A 104 25.40 -35.67 17.13
C VAL A 104 24.34 -35.92 18.20
N SER A 105 23.06 -35.78 17.84
CA SER A 105 21.92 -35.95 18.74
C SER A 105 20.79 -36.74 18.07
N ASN A 106 20.07 -37.54 18.85
CA ASN A 106 18.88 -38.25 18.39
C ASN A 106 17.57 -37.48 18.57
N THR A 107 17.57 -36.37 19.34
CA THR A 107 16.37 -35.59 19.64
C THR A 107 16.28 -34.29 18.84
N THR A 108 17.41 -33.74 18.43
CA THR A 108 17.50 -32.42 17.78
C THR A 108 18.59 -32.42 16.72
N TYR A 109 18.52 -31.48 15.78
CA TYR A 109 19.55 -31.30 14.76
C TYR A 109 19.58 -29.87 14.24
N THR A 110 20.66 -29.51 13.54
CA THR A 110 20.79 -28.23 12.84
C THR A 110 20.57 -28.44 11.34
N PRO A 111 19.54 -27.82 10.76
CA PRO A 111 19.38 -27.77 9.31
C PRO A 111 20.57 -27.06 8.64
N ILE A 112 21.14 -27.70 7.64
CA ILE A 112 22.27 -27.20 6.86
C ILE A 112 22.02 -27.42 5.36
N GLY A 113 22.48 -26.45 4.57
CA GLY A 113 22.51 -26.52 3.11
C GLY A 113 23.96 -26.45 2.64
N PHE A 114 24.26 -27.24 1.62
CA PHE A 114 25.52 -27.21 0.88
C PHE A 114 25.21 -26.77 -0.55
N PHE A 115 26.12 -26.00 -1.14
CA PHE A 115 26.10 -25.69 -2.56
C PHE A 115 27.53 -25.72 -3.06
N ASP A 116 27.70 -26.08 -4.33
CA ASP A 116 29.01 -26.04 -4.96
C ASP A 116 29.49 -24.59 -5.05
N VAL A 117 30.70 -24.34 -4.56
CA VAL A 117 31.33 -23.01 -4.52
C VAL A 117 32.28 -22.78 -5.69
N SER A 118 32.52 -23.79 -6.55
CA SER A 118 33.46 -23.71 -7.69
C SER A 118 33.14 -22.55 -8.66
N TRP A 119 31.87 -22.16 -8.74
CA TRP A 119 31.35 -21.06 -9.55
C TRP A 119 30.89 -19.84 -8.72
N TYR A 120 30.89 -19.93 -7.39
CA TYR A 120 30.28 -18.92 -6.52
C TYR A 120 31.24 -17.75 -6.26
N VAL A 121 30.83 -16.56 -6.68
CA VAL A 121 31.53 -15.31 -6.37
C VAL A 121 30.79 -14.61 -5.21
N PRO A 122 31.42 -14.44 -4.04
CA PRO A 122 30.75 -13.86 -2.89
C PRO A 122 30.57 -12.35 -3.02
N MET A 123 29.40 -11.88 -2.58
CA MET A 123 29.09 -10.46 -2.45
C MET A 123 29.90 -9.82 -1.31
N ILE A 124 30.59 -8.72 -1.60
CA ILE A 124 31.34 -7.92 -0.62
C ILE A 124 30.64 -6.60 -0.28
N ALA A 125 29.79 -6.08 -1.17
CA ALA A 125 28.89 -4.98 -0.91
C ALA A 125 27.62 -5.11 -1.77
N VAL A 126 26.56 -4.42 -1.34
CA VAL A 126 25.29 -4.36 -2.05
C VAL A 126 24.64 -3.00 -1.88
N SER A 127 24.11 -2.44 -2.95
CA SER A 127 23.50 -1.12 -2.97
C SER A 127 22.24 -1.09 -3.81
N TYR A 128 21.45 -0.06 -3.56
CA TYR A 128 20.36 0.39 -4.41
C TYR A 128 20.14 1.88 -4.13
N HIS A 129 19.79 2.67 -5.13
CA HIS A 129 19.48 4.08 -4.93
C HIS A 129 18.13 4.26 -4.23
N SER A 130 17.98 5.39 -3.52
CA SER A 130 16.67 5.81 -2.99
C SER A 130 15.70 6.10 -4.13
N PHE A 131 14.42 5.84 -3.90
CA PHE A 131 13.40 5.94 -4.95
C PHE A 131 12.03 6.32 -4.38
N TYR A 132 11.10 6.60 -5.28
CA TYR A 132 9.76 7.07 -4.97
C TYR A 132 8.70 6.07 -5.42
N LEU A 133 7.57 6.04 -4.72
CA LEU A 133 6.37 5.28 -5.09
C LEU A 133 5.13 6.15 -4.90
N ALA A 134 4.18 6.05 -5.81
CA ALA A 134 2.83 6.51 -5.54
C ALA A 134 2.12 5.46 -4.64
N PRO A 135 1.10 5.84 -3.87
CA PRO A 135 0.21 4.88 -3.22
C PRO A 135 -0.26 3.81 -4.22
N LYS A 136 -0.22 2.53 -3.80
CA LYS A 136 -0.51 1.32 -4.58
C LYS A 136 0.46 1.01 -5.73
N GLN A 137 1.43 1.88 -6.03
CA GLN A 137 2.46 1.59 -7.03
C GLN A 137 3.43 0.53 -6.48
N THR A 138 3.76 -0.45 -7.34
CA THR A 138 4.75 -1.49 -7.04
C THR A 138 6.01 -1.29 -7.85
N LYS A 139 7.18 -1.57 -7.26
CA LYS A 139 8.48 -1.58 -7.94
C LYS A 139 9.30 -2.79 -7.53
N TYR A 140 9.90 -3.45 -8.52
CA TYR A 140 10.91 -4.48 -8.30
C TYR A 140 12.27 -3.83 -7.99
N VAL A 141 12.88 -4.21 -6.87
CA VAL A 141 14.20 -3.69 -6.47
C VAL A 141 15.30 -4.60 -6.98
N THR A 142 16.02 -4.15 -8.02
CA THR A 142 17.17 -4.87 -8.59
C THR A 142 18.46 -4.37 -7.93
N LEU A 143 18.97 -5.13 -6.98
CA LEU A 143 20.18 -4.76 -6.24
C LEU A 143 21.42 -4.72 -7.14
N GLU A 144 22.33 -3.80 -6.83
CA GLU A 144 23.66 -3.71 -7.41
C GLU A 144 24.65 -4.41 -6.47
N SER A 145 25.30 -5.47 -6.95
CA SER A 145 26.28 -6.23 -6.18
C SER A 145 27.71 -5.79 -6.49
N ASN A 146 28.59 -5.86 -5.49
CA ASN A 146 30.03 -5.75 -5.67
C ASN A 146 30.70 -7.04 -5.17
N PRO A 147 31.63 -7.65 -5.96
CA PRO A 147 31.90 -7.33 -7.37
C PRO A 147 30.66 -7.55 -8.25
N SER A 148 30.63 -6.98 -9.45
CA SER A 148 29.43 -7.01 -10.32
C SER A 148 29.03 -8.41 -10.78
N ASN A 149 29.97 -9.37 -10.77
CA ASN A 149 29.73 -10.78 -11.03
C ASN A 149 29.43 -11.60 -9.77
N ALA A 150 29.28 -10.97 -8.59
CA ALA A 150 28.85 -11.66 -7.39
C ALA A 150 27.48 -12.30 -7.61
N PHE A 151 27.32 -13.53 -7.14
CA PHE A 151 26.04 -14.22 -7.29
C PHE A 151 25.01 -13.64 -6.32
N CYS A 152 23.92 -13.11 -6.87
CA CYS A 152 22.84 -12.48 -6.12
C CYS A 152 21.49 -13.01 -6.63
N ALA A 153 20.92 -13.99 -5.92
CA ALA A 153 19.58 -14.47 -6.19
C ALA A 153 18.58 -13.82 -5.22
N THR A 154 17.41 -13.41 -5.70
CA THR A 154 16.41 -12.68 -4.90
C THR A 154 15.96 -13.45 -3.65
N ASN A 155 15.82 -14.77 -3.77
CA ASN A 155 15.47 -15.65 -2.64
C ASN A 155 16.57 -15.73 -1.57
N TRP A 156 17.80 -15.32 -1.89
CA TRP A 156 18.92 -15.21 -0.95
C TRP A 156 18.97 -13.86 -0.25
N ILE A 157 18.11 -12.91 -0.62
CA ILE A 157 18.00 -11.63 0.06
C ILE A 157 16.88 -11.69 1.11
N SER A 158 17.14 -11.10 2.27
CA SER A 158 16.10 -10.78 3.26
C SER A 158 15.76 -9.31 3.11
N TRP A 159 14.47 -9.00 3.01
CA TRP A 159 13.96 -7.65 2.82
C TRP A 159 13.20 -7.18 4.06
N ALA A 160 13.35 -5.92 4.43
CA ALA A 160 12.61 -5.33 5.54
C ALA A 160 12.36 -3.84 5.31
N THR A 161 11.23 -3.35 5.81
CA THR A 161 10.88 -1.92 5.86
C THR A 161 10.91 -1.45 7.31
N SER A 162 11.38 -0.22 7.55
CA SER A 162 11.29 0.40 8.87
C SER A 162 9.87 0.82 9.26
N ASN A 163 8.97 0.98 8.28
CA ASN A 163 7.58 1.35 8.53
C ASN A 163 6.62 0.75 7.49
N PRO A 164 5.96 -0.38 7.81
CA PRO A 164 4.96 -1.01 6.94
C PRO A 164 3.74 -0.15 6.65
N SER A 165 3.44 0.91 7.43
CA SER A 165 2.33 1.81 7.13
C SER A 165 2.62 2.73 5.94
N VAL A 166 3.91 3.00 5.67
CA VAL A 166 4.36 3.82 4.53
C VAL A 166 4.46 2.96 3.28
N PHE A 167 5.21 1.85 3.34
CA PHE A 167 5.31 0.89 2.23
C PHE A 167 5.60 -0.51 2.76
N THR A 168 5.23 -1.54 2.00
CA THR A 168 5.59 -2.94 2.27
C THR A 168 6.55 -3.48 1.23
N VAL A 169 7.35 -4.48 1.60
CA VAL A 169 8.20 -5.25 0.69
C VAL A 169 7.98 -6.73 0.94
N ASN A 170 7.88 -7.53 -0.12
CA ASN A 170 7.77 -8.99 0.00
C ASN A 170 9.14 -9.69 -0.07
N ASP A 171 9.15 -11.02 0.10
CA ASP A 171 10.38 -11.82 0.05
C ASP A 171 11.08 -11.85 -1.33
N PHE A 172 10.43 -11.29 -2.37
CA PHE A 172 10.95 -11.16 -3.72
C PHE A 172 11.44 -9.73 -4.04
N GLY A 173 11.50 -8.83 -3.05
CA GLY A 173 11.95 -7.45 -3.28
C GLY A 173 10.95 -6.58 -4.03
N HIS A 174 9.65 -6.95 -4.04
CA HIS A 174 8.59 -6.09 -4.56
C HIS A 174 8.17 -5.10 -3.48
N ALA A 175 8.56 -3.83 -3.63
CA ALA A 175 8.11 -2.75 -2.77
C ALA A 175 6.76 -2.19 -3.28
N CYS A 176 5.81 -1.97 -2.39
CA CYS A 176 4.48 -1.40 -2.69
C CYS A 176 4.19 -0.22 -1.75
N GLY A 177 3.91 0.95 -2.32
CA GLY A 177 3.57 2.16 -1.56
C GLY A 177 2.17 2.04 -0.93
N ARG A 178 2.01 2.50 0.32
CA ARG A 178 0.74 2.47 1.06
C ARG A 178 0.25 3.87 1.40
N ARG A 179 1.03 4.62 2.17
CA ARG A 179 0.67 5.97 2.64
C ARG A 179 1.85 6.90 2.48
N ALA A 180 1.55 8.17 2.19
CA ALA A 180 2.54 9.22 2.08
C ALA A 180 3.49 9.24 3.29
N GLY A 181 4.78 9.44 3.01
CA GLY A 181 5.83 9.44 4.02
C GLY A 181 7.12 8.78 3.53
N THR A 182 8.10 8.69 4.41
CA THR A 182 9.41 8.10 4.12
C THR A 182 9.68 6.93 5.05
N ALA A 183 10.32 5.89 4.51
CA ALA A 183 10.78 4.76 5.31
C ALA A 183 12.02 4.12 4.67
N THR A 184 12.80 3.41 5.46
CA THR A 184 14.04 2.78 5.03
C THR A 184 13.78 1.35 4.58
N LEU A 185 14.19 1.02 3.36
CA LEU A 185 14.30 -0.35 2.89
C LEU A 185 15.67 -0.91 3.28
N THR A 186 15.68 -2.05 3.96
CA THR A 186 16.89 -2.81 4.29
C THR A 186 16.90 -4.11 3.53
N PHE A 187 18.02 -4.44 2.90
CA PHE A 187 18.25 -5.72 2.23
C PHE A 187 19.53 -6.35 2.75
N VAL A 188 19.46 -7.66 3.01
CA VAL A 188 20.59 -8.43 3.57
C VAL A 188 20.75 -9.72 2.79
N ASP A 189 21.93 -9.93 2.21
CA ASP A 189 22.29 -11.22 1.64
C ASP A 189 22.43 -12.28 2.73
N LYS A 190 21.63 -13.34 2.64
CA LYS A 190 21.53 -14.41 3.65
C LYS A 190 22.83 -15.22 3.73
N ILE A 191 23.59 -15.27 2.63
CA ILE A 191 24.86 -16.00 2.56
C ILE A 191 25.98 -15.19 3.19
N THR A 192 26.30 -14.02 2.63
CA THR A 192 27.45 -13.18 3.01
C THR A 192 27.18 -12.21 4.16
N ARG A 193 25.91 -12.00 4.51
CA ARG A 193 25.46 -11.03 5.52
C ARG A 193 25.81 -9.58 5.18
N LYS A 194 26.18 -9.31 3.94
CA LYS A 194 26.27 -7.95 3.43
C LYS A 194 24.88 -7.36 3.36
N SER A 195 24.79 -6.11 3.80
CA SER A 195 23.55 -5.37 3.86
C SER A 195 23.70 -4.04 3.19
N GLY A 196 22.61 -3.55 2.64
CA GLY A 196 22.48 -2.17 2.19
C GLY A 196 21.13 -1.61 2.60
N GLN A 197 21.00 -0.30 2.46
CA GLN A 197 19.78 0.42 2.76
C GLN A 197 19.54 1.48 1.70
N CYS A 198 18.27 1.78 1.44
CA CYS A 198 17.88 2.96 0.69
C CYS A 198 16.60 3.56 1.28
N ILE A 199 16.31 4.81 0.93
CA ILE A 199 15.09 5.50 1.36
C ILE A 199 14.03 5.29 0.29
N VAL A 200 12.83 4.90 0.72
CA VAL A 200 11.64 4.88 -0.10
C VAL A 200 10.73 6.01 0.36
N THR A 201 10.40 6.91 -0.56
CA THR A 201 9.45 8.00 -0.33
C THR A 201 8.15 7.68 -1.04
N VAL A 202 7.06 7.58 -0.29
CA VAL A 202 5.72 7.47 -0.85
C VAL A 202 5.11 8.86 -0.94
N THR A 203 4.63 9.22 -2.13
CA THR A 203 4.04 10.53 -2.41
C THR A 203 2.58 10.63 -1.96
N GLU A 204 2.03 11.84 -1.97
CA GLU A 204 0.68 12.14 -1.46
C GLU A 204 -0.44 11.47 -2.26
N ILE A 205 -0.35 11.46 -3.58
CA ILE A 205 -1.44 11.01 -4.46
C ILE A 205 -1.05 9.77 -5.26
N SER A 206 -2.01 8.87 -5.51
CA SER A 206 -1.81 7.73 -6.41
C SER A 206 -1.58 8.18 -7.86
N ASN A 207 -0.93 7.32 -8.65
CA ASN A 207 -1.04 7.44 -10.11
C ASN A 207 -2.51 7.27 -10.50
N GLY A 208 -3.01 8.09 -11.42
CA GLY A 208 -4.42 8.06 -11.78
C GLY A 208 -4.86 9.30 -12.53
N THR A 209 -6.16 9.35 -12.82
CA THR A 209 -6.78 10.48 -13.51
C THR A 209 -7.54 11.33 -12.51
N TYR A 210 -7.31 12.64 -12.58
CA TYR A 210 -7.87 13.61 -11.64
C TYR A 210 -8.55 14.76 -12.37
N PHE A 211 -9.57 15.32 -11.72
CA PHE A 211 -10.01 16.68 -11.95
C PHE A 211 -9.28 17.62 -10.99
N LEU A 212 -8.82 18.78 -11.48
CA LEU A 212 -8.15 19.78 -10.66
C LEU A 212 -9.12 20.94 -10.42
N LYS A 213 -9.77 20.98 -9.26
CA LYS A 213 -10.64 22.08 -8.87
C LYS A 213 -9.81 23.14 -8.15
N ASN A 214 -9.93 24.39 -8.57
CA ASN A 214 -9.32 25.48 -7.83
C ASN A 214 -9.99 25.58 -6.44
N LYS A 215 -9.20 25.71 -5.37
CA LYS A 215 -9.76 25.72 -4.02
C LYS A 215 -10.62 26.97 -3.78
N GLN A 216 -10.25 28.11 -4.35
CA GLN A 216 -10.93 29.38 -4.15
C GLN A 216 -12.37 29.41 -4.71
N ASN A 217 -12.62 28.68 -5.79
CA ASN A 217 -13.86 28.80 -6.57
C ASN A 217 -14.37 27.43 -7.03
N SER A 218 -15.39 27.41 -7.91
CA SER A 218 -15.98 26.17 -8.45
C SER A 218 -15.35 25.70 -9.77
N ASN A 219 -14.33 26.39 -10.27
CA ASN A 219 -13.74 26.13 -11.58
C ASN A 219 -12.65 25.05 -11.55
N PHE A 220 -12.42 24.45 -12.71
CA PHE A 220 -11.54 23.32 -12.94
C PHE A 220 -10.51 23.61 -14.03
N ALA A 221 -9.31 23.04 -13.90
CA ALA A 221 -8.30 23.11 -14.94
C ALA A 221 -8.77 22.36 -16.19
N LYS A 222 -8.78 23.05 -17.33
CA LYS A 222 -9.28 22.58 -18.63
C LYS A 222 -8.32 22.98 -19.74
N VAL A 223 -8.09 22.10 -20.71
CA VAL A 223 -7.44 22.52 -21.95
C VAL A 223 -8.41 23.41 -22.72
N LYS A 224 -8.03 24.66 -22.99
CA LYS A 224 -8.92 25.65 -23.58
C LYS A 224 -9.53 25.13 -24.90
N ASN A 225 -10.86 25.16 -24.98
CA ASN A 225 -11.67 24.62 -26.08
C ASN A 225 -11.46 23.13 -26.39
N GLY A 226 -10.80 22.37 -25.49
CA GLY A 226 -10.49 20.95 -25.70
C GLY A 226 -9.49 20.67 -26.82
N ILE A 227 -8.79 21.68 -27.35
CA ILE A 227 -7.92 21.55 -28.53
C ILE A 227 -6.58 20.91 -28.15
N MET A 228 -6.22 19.77 -28.75
CA MET A 228 -4.95 19.08 -28.50
C MET A 228 -3.86 19.55 -29.47
N SER A 229 -3.34 20.76 -29.27
CA SER A 229 -2.23 21.33 -30.05
C SER A 229 -1.13 21.89 -29.15
N ALA A 230 0.11 21.85 -29.61
CA ALA A 230 1.24 22.35 -28.85
C ALA A 230 1.12 23.86 -28.62
N GLY A 231 1.29 24.29 -27.36
CA GLY A 231 1.12 25.69 -26.97
C GLY A 231 -0.32 26.08 -26.61
N GLN A 232 -1.30 25.16 -26.70
CA GLN A 232 -2.65 25.45 -26.25
C GLN A 232 -2.67 25.71 -24.74
N ASN A 233 -3.27 26.83 -24.32
CA ASN A 233 -3.36 27.19 -22.90
C ASN A 233 -4.21 26.21 -22.11
N VAL A 234 -3.79 25.99 -20.87
CA VAL A 234 -4.66 25.46 -19.82
C VAL A 234 -5.32 26.64 -19.11
N VAL A 235 -6.64 26.55 -18.97
CA VAL A 235 -7.48 27.58 -18.34
C VAL A 235 -8.29 26.99 -17.21
N GLN A 236 -8.85 27.83 -16.34
CA GLN A 236 -9.94 27.39 -15.48
C GLN A 236 -11.27 27.54 -16.23
N TYR A 237 -12.21 26.64 -15.96
CA TYR A 237 -13.55 26.66 -16.54
C TYR A 237 -14.58 26.06 -15.57
N ASP A 238 -15.87 26.32 -15.77
CA ASP A 238 -16.93 25.60 -15.07
C ASP A 238 -16.83 24.10 -15.35
N PHE A 239 -17.33 23.27 -14.44
CA PHE A 239 -17.18 21.83 -14.58
C PHE A 239 -18.09 21.26 -15.67
N ASP A 240 -17.51 20.79 -16.78
CA ASP A 240 -18.22 20.03 -17.82
C ASP A 240 -18.05 18.52 -17.65
N GLY A 241 -16.98 18.07 -16.98
CA GLY A 241 -16.67 16.66 -16.73
C GLY A 241 -16.15 15.87 -17.93
N ASP A 242 -15.90 16.55 -19.04
CA ASP A 242 -15.35 15.94 -20.27
C ASP A 242 -13.85 15.57 -20.14
N MET A 243 -13.29 14.97 -21.18
CA MET A 243 -11.89 14.53 -21.18
C MET A 243 -10.87 15.68 -21.17
N SER A 244 -11.27 16.90 -21.53
CA SER A 244 -10.39 18.08 -21.55
C SER A 244 -10.13 18.66 -20.16
N GLU A 245 -10.87 18.22 -19.15
CA GLU A 245 -10.72 18.56 -17.72
C GLU A 245 -10.04 17.46 -16.91
N GLN A 246 -9.74 16.33 -17.56
CA GLN A 246 -9.19 15.14 -16.92
C GLN A 246 -7.67 15.06 -17.15
N TRP A 247 -6.94 14.88 -16.06
CA TRP A 247 -5.48 14.94 -16.04
C TRP A 247 -4.90 13.66 -15.46
N ILE A 248 -4.07 12.96 -16.22
CA ILE A 248 -3.44 11.70 -15.85
C ILE A 248 -2.08 11.99 -15.22
N PHE A 249 -1.95 11.67 -13.94
CA PHE A 249 -0.74 11.81 -13.14
C PHE A 249 0.05 10.51 -13.15
N THR A 250 1.31 10.58 -13.56
CA THR A 250 2.23 9.43 -13.56
C THR A 250 3.51 9.77 -12.83
N LEU A 251 3.79 9.12 -11.70
CA LEU A 251 5.00 9.30 -10.93
C LEU A 251 6.20 8.61 -11.59
N ASN A 252 7.28 9.36 -11.80
CA ASN A 252 8.58 8.81 -12.09
C ASN A 252 9.25 8.32 -10.79
N SER A 253 9.32 7.00 -10.62
CA SER A 253 9.85 6.39 -9.39
C SER A 253 11.32 6.68 -9.09
N ASN A 254 12.11 7.21 -10.04
CA ASN A 254 13.52 7.53 -9.81
C ASN A 254 13.71 8.98 -9.37
N THR A 255 12.85 9.90 -9.81
CA THR A 255 13.03 11.34 -9.59
C THR A 255 12.03 11.93 -8.60
N GLY A 256 10.88 11.29 -8.38
CA GLY A 256 9.84 11.79 -7.49
C GLY A 256 8.90 12.83 -8.13
N TYR A 257 9.13 13.19 -9.40
CA TYR A 257 8.24 14.08 -10.14
C TYR A 257 7.16 13.29 -10.88
N TYR A 258 5.97 13.90 -10.96
CA TYR A 258 4.88 13.48 -11.82
C TYR A 258 5.02 14.12 -13.20
N SER A 259 4.62 13.36 -14.22
CA SER A 259 4.09 13.93 -15.46
C SER A 259 2.60 14.15 -15.30
N ILE A 260 2.04 15.18 -15.96
CA ILE A 260 0.60 15.47 -15.96
C ILE A 260 0.14 15.50 -17.42
N LYS A 261 -0.49 14.43 -17.88
CA LYS A 261 -0.96 14.26 -19.26
C LYS A 261 -2.45 14.59 -19.38
N SER A 262 -2.85 15.30 -20.43
CA SER A 262 -4.29 15.46 -20.75
C SER A 262 -4.90 14.10 -21.11
N ALA A 263 -6.02 13.73 -20.49
CA ALA A 263 -6.76 12.52 -20.84
C ALA A 263 -7.42 12.62 -22.21
N ASN A 264 -7.60 13.83 -22.74
CA ASN A 264 -8.07 14.05 -24.11
C ASN A 264 -6.99 13.80 -25.19
N SER A 265 -5.80 13.32 -24.79
CA SER A 265 -4.76 12.90 -25.74
C SER A 265 -5.21 11.68 -26.55
N SER A 266 -4.81 11.61 -27.82
CA SER A 266 -4.98 10.43 -28.68
C SER A 266 -3.67 9.63 -28.75
N GLU A 267 -3.28 9.13 -29.93
CA GLU A 267 -1.96 8.51 -30.16
C GLU A 267 -0.82 9.46 -29.79
N LEU A 268 -0.98 10.76 -30.08
CA LEU A 268 -0.04 11.79 -29.67
C LEU A 268 -0.38 12.27 -28.26
N CYS A 269 0.52 12.01 -27.31
CA CYS A 269 0.37 12.40 -25.91
C CYS A 269 0.70 13.88 -25.69
N TYR A 270 -0.19 14.61 -25.01
CA TYR A 270 0.00 16.01 -24.62
C TYR A 270 0.10 16.18 -23.11
N TYR A 271 1.18 16.82 -22.66
CA TYR A 271 1.49 17.03 -21.25
C TYR A 271 1.36 18.50 -20.88
N MET A 272 0.80 18.77 -19.70
CA MET A 272 0.83 20.08 -19.06
C MET A 272 2.28 20.50 -18.82
N THR A 273 2.62 21.72 -19.24
CA THR A 273 3.97 22.27 -19.14
C THR A 273 3.94 23.78 -18.91
N VAL A 274 4.95 24.28 -18.22
CA VAL A 274 5.30 25.71 -18.23
C VAL A 274 5.76 26.10 -19.64
N SER A 275 5.28 27.22 -20.17
CA SER A 275 5.67 27.74 -21.48
C SER A 275 7.19 27.89 -21.57
N ASP A 276 7.74 27.45 -22.71
CA ASP A 276 9.16 27.55 -23.05
C ASP A 276 10.13 26.98 -22.01
N ASN A 277 9.64 26.10 -21.12
CA ASN A 277 10.43 25.55 -20.02
C ASN A 277 11.05 26.67 -19.14
N SER A 278 10.35 27.79 -19.01
CA SER A 278 10.81 29.00 -18.33
C SER A 278 10.76 28.85 -16.80
N SER A 279 11.76 29.40 -16.11
CA SER A 279 11.79 29.52 -14.64
C SER A 279 11.25 30.88 -14.15
N SER A 280 10.70 31.70 -15.05
CA SER A 280 10.17 33.02 -14.71
C SER A 280 8.79 32.95 -14.06
N LEU A 281 8.46 33.98 -13.29
CA LEU A 281 7.13 34.15 -12.71
C LEU A 281 6.10 34.50 -13.80
N ASP A 282 4.85 34.09 -13.58
CA ASP A 282 3.67 34.36 -14.42
C ASP A 282 3.70 33.76 -15.83
N GLU A 283 4.54 32.75 -16.04
CA GLU A 283 4.64 32.01 -17.30
C GLU A 283 3.38 31.17 -17.53
N PRO A 284 2.73 31.27 -18.71
CA PRO A 284 1.57 30.45 -19.04
C PRO A 284 1.77 28.95 -18.89
N ILE A 285 0.75 28.26 -18.39
CA ILE A 285 0.68 26.81 -18.48
C ILE A 285 -0.03 26.42 -19.77
N VAL A 286 0.66 25.62 -20.56
CA VAL A 286 0.22 25.13 -21.87
C VAL A 286 0.30 23.61 -21.91
N ILE A 287 -0.19 23.00 -22.99
CA ILE A 287 0.10 21.61 -23.31
C ILE A 287 1.13 21.50 -24.44
N ARG A 288 2.03 20.51 -24.39
CA ARG A 288 2.96 20.17 -25.49
C ARG A 288 3.08 18.66 -25.64
N SER A 289 3.35 18.21 -26.86
CA SER A 289 3.54 16.79 -27.11
C SER A 289 4.90 16.30 -26.61
N ALA A 290 4.92 15.11 -26.02
CA ALA A 290 6.13 14.46 -25.52
C ALA A 290 5.90 12.95 -25.32
N THR A 291 6.95 12.23 -24.93
CA THR A 291 6.85 10.91 -24.30
C THR A 291 7.45 10.99 -22.89
N GLU A 292 7.16 9.99 -22.05
CA GLU A 292 7.72 9.92 -20.68
C GLU A 292 9.27 10.00 -20.65
N THR A 293 9.94 9.55 -21.71
CA THR A 293 11.41 9.60 -21.82
C THR A 293 11.95 10.93 -22.35
N THR A 294 11.09 11.82 -22.87
CA THR A 294 11.49 13.12 -23.45
C THR A 294 10.99 14.31 -22.64
N LEU A 295 10.48 14.09 -21.42
CA LEU A 295 9.95 15.16 -20.59
C LEU A 295 11.04 16.17 -20.17
N VAL A 296 10.80 17.44 -20.48
CA VAL A 296 11.61 18.57 -19.98
C VAL A 296 11.18 18.96 -18.57
N ASP A 297 11.92 19.85 -17.92
CA ASP A 297 11.67 20.18 -16.51
C ASP A 297 10.34 20.93 -16.29
N GLY A 298 9.88 21.72 -17.26
CA GLY A 298 8.56 22.37 -17.23
C GLY A 298 7.39 21.38 -17.29
N MET A 299 7.64 20.12 -17.66
CA MET A 299 6.65 19.02 -17.68
C MET A 299 6.70 18.13 -16.44
N LYS A 300 7.61 18.42 -15.50
CA LYS A 300 7.82 17.63 -14.28
C LYS A 300 7.26 18.39 -13.09
N TRP A 301 6.42 17.73 -12.32
CA TRP A 301 5.62 18.37 -11.28
C TRP A 301 5.81 17.65 -9.94
N LYS A 302 6.05 18.40 -8.87
CA LYS A 302 6.03 17.90 -7.49
C LYS A 302 4.69 18.26 -6.86
N ILE A 303 4.12 17.35 -6.09
CA ILE A 303 2.82 17.52 -5.44
C ILE A 303 3.01 17.56 -3.94
N GLU A 304 2.54 18.61 -3.29
CA GLU A 304 2.66 18.81 -1.84
C GLU A 304 1.30 19.15 -1.25
N LYS A 305 0.89 18.43 -0.19
CA LYS A 305 -0.34 18.73 0.53
C LYS A 305 -0.15 19.95 1.42
N THR A 306 -1.08 20.90 1.35
CA THR A 306 -1.08 22.09 2.20
C THR A 306 -1.74 21.80 3.54
N SER A 307 -1.47 22.63 4.55
CA SER A 307 -2.16 22.58 5.86
C SER A 307 -3.68 22.74 5.75
N SER A 308 -4.14 23.27 4.62
CA SER A 308 -5.51 23.56 4.29
C SER A 308 -6.26 22.33 3.72
N GLY A 309 -5.55 21.22 3.48
CA GLY A 309 -6.08 19.98 2.90
C GLY A 309 -6.03 19.93 1.36
N ALA A 310 -5.67 21.03 0.69
CA ALA A 310 -5.48 21.08 -0.76
C ALA A 310 -4.03 20.77 -1.15
N TYR A 311 -3.67 20.98 -2.42
CA TYR A 311 -2.35 20.66 -2.95
C TYR A 311 -1.73 21.84 -3.69
N LYS A 312 -0.42 22.03 -3.45
CA LYS A 312 0.47 22.75 -4.36
C LYS A 312 0.90 21.80 -5.47
N ILE A 313 0.88 22.30 -6.70
CA ILE A 313 1.40 21.59 -7.87
C ILE A 313 2.59 22.39 -8.38
N ILE A 314 3.80 21.95 -8.07
CA ILE A 314 5.05 22.71 -8.24
C ILE A 314 5.75 22.25 -9.51
N PRO A 315 5.87 23.08 -10.56
CA PRO A 315 6.70 22.74 -11.71
C PRO A 315 8.17 22.74 -11.30
N LYS A 316 8.96 21.78 -11.81
CA LYS A 316 10.39 21.70 -11.51
C LYS A 316 11.15 22.96 -11.94
N THR A 317 10.70 23.66 -12.98
CA THR A 317 11.25 24.96 -13.40
C THR A 317 11.03 26.07 -12.38
N GLY A 318 9.98 25.98 -11.57
CA GLY A 318 9.60 26.95 -10.55
C GLY A 318 10.01 26.59 -9.13
N GLU A 319 10.45 25.35 -8.90
CA GLU A 319 10.71 24.78 -7.56
C GLU A 319 11.70 25.61 -6.74
N ALA A 320 12.76 26.14 -7.35
CA ALA A 320 13.77 26.95 -6.65
C ALA A 320 13.22 28.29 -6.09
N ASN A 321 12.08 28.75 -6.60
CA ASN A 321 11.44 30.00 -6.21
C ASN A 321 10.08 29.79 -5.50
N ASP A 322 9.73 28.54 -5.15
CA ASP A 322 8.39 28.15 -4.63
C ASP A 322 7.23 28.60 -5.54
N TYR A 323 7.44 28.57 -6.85
CA TYR A 323 6.37 28.80 -7.81
C TYR A 323 5.51 27.55 -7.98
N VAL A 324 4.22 27.76 -8.20
CA VAL A 324 3.20 26.71 -8.27
C VAL A 324 2.24 26.95 -9.45
N LEU A 325 1.49 25.92 -9.81
CA LEU A 325 0.33 26.06 -10.67
C LEU A 325 -0.68 26.99 -10.00
N ALA A 326 -0.93 28.14 -10.60
CA ALA A 326 -1.89 29.12 -10.10
C ALA A 326 -2.77 29.62 -11.24
N THR A 327 -3.91 30.21 -10.91
CA THR A 327 -4.71 30.98 -11.87
C THR A 327 -4.17 32.41 -11.95
N SER A 328 -4.16 33.05 -13.12
CA SER A 328 -3.61 34.42 -13.24
C SER A 328 -4.38 35.50 -12.46
N THR A 329 -5.55 35.15 -11.91
CA THR A 329 -6.35 35.97 -11.01
C THR A 329 -7.05 35.10 -9.97
N SER A 330 -7.48 35.68 -8.86
CA SER A 330 -8.26 35.02 -7.81
C SER A 330 -9.75 34.86 -8.17
N LEU A 331 -10.21 35.50 -9.23
CA LEU A 331 -11.61 35.46 -9.67
C LEU A 331 -11.94 34.09 -10.28
N GLY A 332 -13.11 33.55 -9.92
CA GLY A 332 -13.69 32.35 -10.54
C GLY A 332 -14.40 32.69 -11.85
N THR A 333 -13.64 32.98 -12.89
CA THR A 333 -14.16 33.26 -14.24
C THR A 333 -13.62 32.28 -15.26
N ASN A 334 -14.50 31.84 -16.17
CA ASN A 334 -14.14 30.94 -17.25
C ASN A 334 -13.07 31.55 -18.16
N ASN A 335 -12.17 30.69 -18.64
CA ASN A 335 -11.06 31.03 -19.55
C ASN A 335 -9.93 31.87 -18.96
N VAL A 336 -9.84 32.02 -17.63
CA VAL A 336 -8.63 32.53 -16.98
C VAL A 336 -7.49 31.53 -17.18
N ASN A 337 -6.35 32.00 -17.66
CA ASN A 337 -5.17 31.15 -17.87
C ASN A 337 -4.61 30.65 -16.53
N LEU A 338 -4.12 29.42 -16.54
CA LEU A 338 -3.22 28.93 -15.50
C LEU A 338 -1.79 29.38 -15.84
N ILE A 339 -1.01 29.62 -14.80
CA ILE A 339 0.36 30.13 -14.86
C ILE A 339 1.26 29.42 -13.84
N GLN A 340 2.56 29.49 -14.05
CA GLN A 340 3.57 29.30 -13.00
C GLN A 340 3.59 30.58 -12.15
N GLY A 341 2.79 30.60 -11.10
CA GLY A 341 2.61 31.75 -10.21
C GLY A 341 3.34 31.60 -8.89
N ASP A 342 3.31 32.65 -8.10
CA ASP A 342 3.77 32.68 -6.72
C ASP A 342 2.86 31.83 -5.83
N TYR A 343 3.45 31.04 -4.93
CA TYR A 343 2.70 30.49 -3.81
C TYR A 343 2.52 31.57 -2.75
N ILE A 344 1.27 31.91 -2.45
CA ILE A 344 0.95 32.89 -1.42
C ILE A 344 0.09 32.20 -0.38
N LEU A 345 0.63 32.00 0.82
CA LEU A 345 -0.13 31.50 1.95
C LEU A 345 -1.14 32.56 2.42
N ASN A 346 -2.30 32.59 1.78
CA ASN A 346 -3.36 33.56 2.00
C ASN A 346 -4.74 32.92 1.80
N ASN A 347 -5.80 33.73 1.88
CA ASN A 347 -7.18 33.30 1.67
C ASN A 347 -7.66 33.45 0.21
N SER A 348 -6.76 33.76 -0.72
CA SER A 348 -7.07 33.83 -2.15
C SER A 348 -7.10 32.44 -2.79
N TYR A 349 -6.39 31.46 -2.22
CA TYR A 349 -6.31 30.04 -2.63
C TYR A 349 -6.27 29.78 -4.15
N ARG A 350 -5.78 30.74 -4.94
CA ARG A 350 -5.76 30.72 -6.42
C ARG A 350 -4.71 29.74 -6.97
N ASP A 351 -3.84 29.34 -6.06
CA ASP A 351 -2.61 28.59 -6.17
C ASP A 351 -2.69 27.26 -5.40
N GLU A 352 -3.88 26.93 -4.87
CA GLU A 352 -4.18 25.66 -4.20
C GLU A 352 -5.27 24.89 -4.94
N TRP A 353 -5.06 23.59 -5.12
CA TRP A 353 -5.94 22.73 -5.91
C TRP A 353 -6.48 21.56 -5.10
N LEU A 354 -7.77 21.29 -5.22
CA LEU A 354 -8.37 20.02 -4.81
C LEU A 354 -8.26 19.06 -6.00
N LEU A 355 -7.63 17.91 -5.78
CA LEU A 355 -7.44 16.88 -6.80
C LEU A 355 -8.49 15.80 -6.59
N PHE A 356 -9.49 15.71 -7.45
CA PHE A 356 -10.52 14.68 -7.35
C PHE A 356 -10.19 13.50 -8.25
N ASP A 357 -9.94 12.35 -7.65
CA ASP A 357 -9.74 11.08 -8.36
C ASP A 357 -11.06 10.68 -9.03
N ILE A 358 -11.05 10.51 -10.35
CA ILE A 358 -12.28 10.21 -11.11
C ILE A 358 -12.91 8.86 -10.72
N THR A 359 -12.11 7.97 -10.13
CA THR A 359 -12.54 6.65 -9.65
C THR A 359 -13.13 6.69 -8.25
N LYS A 360 -13.02 7.83 -7.54
CA LYS A 360 -13.56 8.03 -6.18
C LYS A 360 -14.75 8.96 -6.23
N LYS A 361 -15.95 8.36 -6.25
CA LYS A 361 -17.21 9.09 -6.18
C LYS A 361 -17.90 8.83 -4.86
N TYR A 362 -18.43 9.87 -4.21
CA TYR A 362 -19.26 9.69 -3.04
C TYR A 362 -20.68 10.20 -3.27
N SER A 363 -21.66 9.58 -2.59
CA SER A 363 -23.00 10.13 -2.50
C SER A 363 -23.53 9.96 -1.09
N GLN A 364 -24.06 11.04 -0.51
CA GLN A 364 -24.64 11.03 0.83
C GLN A 364 -26.11 11.46 0.76
N VAL A 365 -27.01 10.59 1.19
CA VAL A 365 -28.45 10.89 1.28
C VAL A 365 -28.84 10.96 2.74
N SER A 366 -29.43 12.07 3.17
CA SER A 366 -29.79 12.31 4.57
C SER A 366 -31.18 12.90 4.67
N LEU A 367 -32.15 12.11 5.16
CA LEU A 367 -33.57 12.41 5.06
C LEU A 367 -34.21 12.62 6.43
N ASP A 368 -35.27 13.44 6.46
CA ASP A 368 -36.17 13.62 7.61
C ASP A 368 -35.42 13.89 8.94
N TYR A 369 -34.25 14.55 8.87
CA TYR A 369 -33.39 14.90 9.99
C TYR A 369 -33.09 16.41 9.99
N SER A 370 -33.34 17.08 11.12
CA SER A 370 -33.16 18.53 11.25
C SER A 370 -31.71 18.98 11.02
N GLY A 371 -30.73 18.15 11.37
CA GLY A 371 -29.30 18.42 11.16
C GLY A 371 -28.74 17.97 9.81
N ALA A 372 -29.58 17.48 8.87
CA ALA A 372 -29.12 16.84 7.64
C ALA A 372 -28.20 17.72 6.80
N SER A 373 -28.47 19.03 6.71
CA SER A 373 -27.64 19.96 5.94
C SER A 373 -26.24 20.12 6.55
N ALA A 374 -26.13 20.21 7.88
CA ALA A 374 -24.85 20.35 8.57
C ALA A 374 -24.03 19.05 8.47
N PHE A 375 -24.68 17.90 8.71
CA PHE A 375 -24.07 16.59 8.52
C PHE A 375 -23.56 16.39 7.08
N ASN A 376 -24.37 16.71 6.08
CA ASN A 376 -23.97 16.63 4.68
C ASN A 376 -22.77 17.55 4.36
N ALA A 377 -22.72 18.75 4.95
CA ALA A 377 -21.60 19.65 4.77
C ALA A 377 -20.29 19.08 5.34
N ASN A 378 -20.34 18.46 6.52
CA ASN A 378 -19.20 17.76 7.12
C ASN A 378 -18.75 16.59 6.25
N VAL A 379 -19.67 15.71 5.85
CA VAL A 379 -19.38 14.54 5.01
C VAL A 379 -18.74 14.97 3.69
N LYS A 380 -19.29 16.00 3.04
CA LYS A 380 -18.70 16.60 1.84
C LYS A 380 -17.27 17.06 2.09
N GLN A 381 -17.03 17.80 3.16
CA GLN A 381 -15.70 18.29 3.51
C GLN A 381 -14.71 17.12 3.70
N TYR A 382 -15.12 16.06 4.40
CA TYR A 382 -14.27 14.89 4.66
C TYR A 382 -13.88 14.16 3.37
N TYR A 383 -14.85 13.88 2.50
CA TYR A 383 -14.58 13.20 1.23
C TYR A 383 -13.72 14.04 0.29
N GLU A 384 -14.00 15.34 0.17
CA GLU A 384 -13.30 16.22 -0.76
C GLU A 384 -11.88 16.57 -0.29
N SER A 385 -11.68 16.76 1.02
CA SER A 385 -10.39 17.22 1.57
C SER A 385 -9.45 16.09 1.98
N ASN A 386 -9.98 14.98 2.50
CA ASN A 386 -9.14 13.90 3.04
C ASN A 386 -8.98 12.74 2.05
N ALA A 387 -10.01 12.49 1.24
CA ALA A 387 -10.14 11.30 0.42
C ALA A 387 -9.99 11.55 -1.09
N ASN A 388 -9.88 12.82 -1.49
CA ASN A 388 -9.79 13.22 -2.89
C ASN A 388 -10.98 12.71 -3.72
N ALA A 389 -12.16 12.59 -3.11
CA ALA A 389 -13.36 12.08 -3.74
C ALA A 389 -14.31 13.23 -4.11
N LYS A 390 -14.97 13.12 -5.26
CA LYS A 390 -15.99 14.08 -5.70
C LYS A 390 -17.37 13.46 -5.60
N GLY A 391 -18.38 14.24 -5.24
CA GLY A 391 -19.68 13.66 -4.99
C GLY A 391 -20.79 14.67 -4.77
N SER A 392 -21.93 14.12 -4.36
CA SER A 392 -23.16 14.86 -4.14
C SER A 392 -23.76 14.51 -2.80
N THR A 393 -24.45 15.48 -2.20
CA THR A 393 -25.20 15.29 -0.96
C THR A 393 -26.65 15.67 -1.17
N PHE A 394 -27.57 14.92 -0.59
CA PHE A 394 -29.01 15.06 -0.82
C PHE A 394 -29.76 15.12 0.51
N THR A 395 -30.68 16.07 0.62
CA THR A 395 -31.71 16.10 1.68
C THR A 395 -33.08 15.65 1.18
N SER A 396 -33.18 15.40 -0.14
CA SER A 396 -34.32 14.81 -0.82
C SER A 396 -33.84 14.17 -2.12
N ILE A 397 -34.36 13.00 -2.48
CA ILE A 397 -34.00 12.29 -3.71
C ILE A 397 -35.15 11.39 -4.17
N SER A 398 -35.28 11.16 -5.48
CA SER A 398 -36.24 10.19 -6.01
C SER A 398 -35.69 8.76 -5.89
N LYS A 399 -36.56 7.74 -5.92
CA LYS A 399 -36.14 6.33 -5.94
C LYS A 399 -35.17 6.00 -7.06
N SER A 400 -35.47 6.46 -8.27
CA SER A 400 -34.61 6.21 -9.44
C SER A 400 -33.21 6.79 -9.22
N ASN A 401 -33.13 8.01 -8.67
CA ASN A 401 -31.86 8.67 -8.45
C ASN A 401 -31.13 8.04 -7.26
N PHE A 402 -31.82 7.64 -6.19
CA PHE A 402 -31.20 6.93 -5.07
C PHE A 402 -30.49 5.65 -5.52
N ILE A 403 -31.17 4.82 -6.33
CA ILE A 403 -30.56 3.61 -6.91
C ILE A 403 -29.39 3.97 -7.84
N SER A 404 -29.55 5.00 -8.66
CA SER A 404 -28.48 5.48 -9.56
C SER A 404 -27.24 5.93 -8.78
N GLU A 405 -27.40 6.73 -7.73
CA GLU A 405 -26.31 7.16 -6.85
C GLU A 405 -25.64 5.94 -6.22
N MET A 406 -26.42 5.05 -5.59
CA MET A 406 -25.88 3.87 -4.91
C MET A 406 -25.05 2.95 -5.82
N LYS A 407 -25.37 2.87 -7.11
CA LYS A 407 -24.60 2.11 -8.11
C LYS A 407 -23.35 2.83 -8.60
N ASN A 408 -23.43 4.15 -8.76
CA ASN A 408 -22.40 4.95 -9.42
C ASN A 408 -21.40 5.59 -8.44
N SER A 409 -21.64 5.49 -7.14
CA SER A 409 -20.69 5.89 -6.10
C SER A 409 -19.68 4.79 -5.81
N THR A 410 -18.46 5.20 -5.51
CA THR A 410 -17.48 4.35 -4.83
C THR A 410 -17.84 4.24 -3.34
N TYR A 411 -18.37 5.32 -2.76
CA TYR A 411 -18.79 5.41 -1.36
C TYR A 411 -20.21 5.95 -1.27
N PHE A 412 -21.14 5.15 -0.73
CA PHE A 412 -22.52 5.57 -0.56
C PHE A 412 -22.90 5.61 0.92
N GLY A 413 -23.51 6.70 1.34
CA GLY A 413 -24.08 6.85 2.67
C GLY A 413 -25.57 7.18 2.60
N GLY A 414 -26.36 6.49 3.42
CA GLY A 414 -27.78 6.72 3.58
C GLY A 414 -28.14 6.85 5.06
N MET A 415 -28.45 8.07 5.49
CA MET A 415 -29.12 8.37 6.75
C MET A 415 -30.63 8.42 6.49
N LEU A 416 -31.31 7.30 6.77
CA LEU A 416 -32.67 7.00 6.30
C LEU A 416 -33.54 6.51 7.46
N HIS A 417 -34.79 6.14 7.14
CA HIS A 417 -35.64 5.36 8.03
C HIS A 417 -35.89 3.95 7.46
N GLY A 418 -35.93 2.95 8.34
CA GLY A 418 -36.30 1.58 8.00
C GLY A 418 -37.46 1.09 8.87
N GLY A 419 -38.23 0.13 8.36
CA GLY A 419 -39.44 -0.36 9.02
C GLY A 419 -39.20 -1.58 9.90
N GLU A 420 -39.89 -1.64 11.06
CA GLU A 420 -39.82 -2.72 12.06
C GLU A 420 -40.18 -4.12 11.52
N TYR A 421 -40.99 -4.17 10.46
CA TYR A 421 -41.45 -5.42 9.82
C TYR A 421 -40.97 -5.57 8.38
N GLU A 422 -40.17 -4.64 7.86
CA GLU A 422 -40.21 -4.35 6.44
C GLU A 422 -38.84 -4.48 5.77
N ASN A 423 -38.82 -5.26 4.69
CA ASN A 423 -37.75 -5.33 3.71
C ASN A 423 -37.69 -4.03 2.90
N LYS A 424 -37.65 -2.86 3.56
CA LYS A 424 -37.81 -1.57 2.89
C LYS A 424 -37.07 -0.42 3.60
N LEU A 425 -36.59 0.53 2.80
CA LEU A 425 -36.01 1.81 3.24
C LEU A 425 -36.94 2.94 2.78
N LYS A 426 -37.26 3.87 3.69
CA LYS A 426 -37.95 5.11 3.33
C LYS A 426 -36.92 6.09 2.79
N ILE A 427 -37.10 6.49 1.53
CA ILE A 427 -36.15 7.31 0.78
C ILE A 427 -36.71 8.71 0.42
N SER A 428 -37.98 8.94 0.72
CA SER A 428 -38.61 10.26 0.79
C SER A 428 -39.90 10.16 1.61
N SER A 429 -40.63 11.26 1.79
CA SER A 429 -41.95 11.24 2.45
C SER A 429 -42.95 10.29 1.79
N ASN A 430 -42.81 10.05 0.48
CA ASN A 430 -43.77 9.28 -0.33
C ASN A 430 -43.17 8.07 -1.05
N GLU A 431 -41.84 7.90 -1.02
CA GLU A 431 -41.18 6.80 -1.72
C GLU A 431 -40.48 5.83 -0.77
N VAL A 432 -40.58 4.56 -1.15
CA VAL A 432 -40.05 3.42 -0.44
C VAL A 432 -39.27 2.56 -1.42
N LEU A 433 -38.07 2.18 -1.02
CA LEU A 433 -37.22 1.21 -1.70
C LEU A 433 -37.35 -0.15 -1.00
N TYR A 434 -37.86 -1.15 -1.71
CA TYR A 434 -37.96 -2.51 -1.21
C TYR A 434 -36.68 -3.32 -1.51
N LEU A 435 -36.35 -4.27 -0.63
CA LEU A 435 -35.22 -5.19 -0.78
C LEU A 435 -35.33 -6.01 -2.08
N SER A 436 -36.55 -6.34 -2.49
CA SER A 436 -36.83 -7.05 -3.75
C SER A 436 -36.40 -6.23 -4.97
N GLU A 437 -36.52 -4.90 -4.91
CA GLU A 437 -36.05 -4.02 -6.00
C GLU A 437 -34.53 -4.11 -6.11
N ILE A 438 -33.79 -4.08 -4.99
CA ILE A 438 -32.32 -4.29 -4.99
C ILE A 438 -31.92 -5.70 -5.40
N SER A 439 -32.66 -6.71 -4.94
CA SER A 439 -32.42 -8.12 -5.27
C SER A 439 -32.55 -8.37 -6.78
N SER A 440 -33.44 -7.62 -7.46
CA SER A 440 -33.68 -7.70 -8.90
C SER A 440 -32.60 -7.05 -9.77
N LEU A 441 -31.73 -6.22 -9.19
CA LEU A 441 -30.63 -5.57 -9.91
C LEU A 441 -29.54 -6.57 -10.31
N SER A 442 -28.70 -6.20 -11.28
CA SER A 442 -27.60 -7.05 -11.72
C SER A 442 -26.46 -7.06 -10.70
N ASN A 443 -25.73 -8.16 -10.59
CA ASN A 443 -24.55 -8.22 -9.72
C ASN A 443 -23.42 -7.28 -10.22
N VAL A 444 -23.38 -6.94 -11.52
CA VAL A 444 -22.38 -5.98 -12.02
C VAL A 444 -22.74 -4.53 -11.70
N ASP A 445 -23.97 -4.25 -11.25
CA ASP A 445 -24.39 -2.89 -10.93
C ASP A 445 -23.66 -2.29 -9.71
N PHE A 446 -23.02 -3.13 -8.89
CA PHE A 446 -22.34 -2.72 -7.66
C PHE A 446 -20.85 -3.02 -7.63
N SER A 447 -20.25 -3.51 -8.72
CA SER A 447 -18.85 -3.99 -8.73
C SER A 447 -17.80 -2.90 -8.46
N SER A 448 -18.17 -1.62 -8.63
CA SER A 448 -17.31 -0.47 -8.33
C SER A 448 -17.53 0.11 -6.93
N VAL A 449 -18.54 -0.37 -6.20
CA VAL A 449 -18.95 0.19 -4.91
C VAL A 449 -18.13 -0.45 -3.79
N LYS A 450 -17.37 0.37 -3.07
CA LYS A 450 -16.46 -0.07 -2.00
C LYS A 450 -17.14 -0.10 -0.65
N ILE A 451 -17.91 0.93 -0.32
CA ILE A 451 -18.65 0.98 0.93
C ILE A 451 -20.07 1.49 0.73
N ILE A 452 -21.00 0.85 1.41
CA ILE A 452 -22.35 1.36 1.63
C ILE A 452 -22.59 1.45 3.14
N ILE A 453 -23.01 2.61 3.62
CA ILE A 453 -23.40 2.84 5.02
C ILE A 453 -24.89 3.15 5.05
N LEU A 454 -25.69 2.24 5.63
CA LEU A 454 -27.15 2.39 5.77
C LEU A 454 -27.50 2.66 7.23
N THR A 455 -27.41 3.91 7.64
CA THR A 455 -27.78 4.36 8.98
C THR A 455 -29.29 4.53 9.06
N SER A 456 -29.97 3.45 9.40
CA SER A 456 -31.42 3.39 9.56
C SER A 456 -31.83 2.17 10.37
N CYS A 457 -33.01 2.22 10.99
CA CYS A 457 -33.54 1.10 11.76
C CYS A 457 -33.62 -0.17 10.89
N TYR A 458 -33.17 -1.30 11.42
CA TYR A 458 -33.30 -2.63 10.81
C TYR A 458 -32.61 -2.83 9.43
N SER A 459 -31.75 -1.90 8.97
CA SER A 459 -31.01 -2.06 7.70
C SER A 459 -30.04 -3.25 7.69
N GLY A 460 -29.55 -3.63 8.87
CA GLY A 460 -28.60 -4.71 9.11
C GLY A 460 -29.24 -6.02 9.56
N ARG A 461 -30.54 -6.22 9.31
CA ARG A 461 -31.20 -7.49 9.59
C ARG A 461 -30.55 -8.63 8.78
N THR A 462 -30.47 -9.82 9.37
CA THR A 462 -30.02 -11.04 8.68
C THR A 462 -30.91 -11.33 7.45
N ASN A 463 -30.28 -11.66 6.33
CA ASN A 463 -30.84 -11.78 4.99
C ASN A 463 -31.49 -10.47 4.47
N GLY A 464 -31.11 -9.32 5.03
CA GLY A 464 -31.63 -8.00 4.68
C GLY A 464 -30.80 -7.26 3.62
N PHE A 465 -30.76 -5.93 3.72
CA PHE A 465 -30.03 -5.07 2.76
C PHE A 465 -28.53 -5.32 2.79
N VAL A 466 -27.93 -5.43 3.97
CA VAL A 466 -26.48 -5.69 4.12
C VAL A 466 -26.07 -6.95 3.36
N ASP A 467 -26.74 -8.08 3.61
CA ASP A 467 -26.40 -9.36 2.98
C ASP A 467 -26.68 -9.34 1.47
N THR A 468 -27.81 -8.76 1.07
CA THR A 468 -28.17 -8.64 -0.36
C THR A 468 -27.17 -7.81 -1.13
N LEU A 469 -26.75 -6.65 -0.62
CA LEU A 469 -25.80 -5.76 -1.28
C LEU A 469 -24.39 -6.37 -1.34
N CYS A 470 -23.94 -7.05 -0.29
CA CYS A 470 -22.69 -7.81 -0.34
C CYS A 470 -22.75 -8.94 -1.39
N ALA A 471 -23.86 -9.68 -1.47
CA ALA A 471 -24.07 -10.70 -2.50
C ALA A 471 -24.11 -10.10 -3.93
N LYS A 472 -24.42 -8.81 -4.06
CA LYS A 472 -24.36 -8.05 -5.31
C LYS A 472 -22.97 -7.49 -5.63
N GLY A 473 -21.95 -7.72 -4.80
CA GLY A 473 -20.56 -7.37 -5.10
C GLY A 473 -20.07 -6.07 -4.46
N VAL A 474 -20.80 -5.50 -3.51
CA VAL A 474 -20.29 -4.42 -2.66
C VAL A 474 -19.26 -4.99 -1.68
N ASP A 475 -18.07 -4.39 -1.59
CA ASP A 475 -16.99 -4.90 -0.73
C ASP A 475 -17.41 -4.88 0.75
N VAL A 476 -18.01 -3.77 1.22
CA VAL A 476 -18.45 -3.58 2.60
C VAL A 476 -19.80 -2.90 2.65
N VAL A 477 -20.73 -3.47 3.42
CA VAL A 477 -22.01 -2.83 3.74
C VAL A 477 -22.17 -2.80 5.24
N ILE A 478 -22.50 -1.63 5.79
CA ILE A 478 -22.74 -1.40 7.21
C ILE A 478 -24.22 -1.06 7.41
N GLY A 479 -24.86 -1.71 8.37
CA GLY A 479 -26.23 -1.42 8.77
C GLY A 479 -26.49 -1.80 10.23
N PHE A 480 -27.73 -1.68 10.68
CA PHE A 480 -28.12 -1.89 12.07
C PHE A 480 -29.28 -2.90 12.19
N LYS A 481 -29.13 -3.90 13.05
CA LYS A 481 -30.11 -4.99 13.27
C LYS A 481 -31.39 -4.55 13.95
N GLY A 482 -31.35 -3.46 14.71
CA GLY A 482 -32.45 -2.97 15.52
C GLY A 482 -32.83 -1.53 15.22
N GLN A 483 -33.60 -0.93 16.12
CA GLN A 483 -33.86 0.51 16.11
C GLN A 483 -32.56 1.29 16.36
N VAL A 484 -32.44 2.46 15.75
CA VAL A 484 -31.40 3.43 16.04
C VAL A 484 -32.04 4.78 16.32
N GLU A 485 -31.50 5.50 17.30
CA GLU A 485 -31.91 6.86 17.59
C GLU A 485 -31.19 7.80 16.60
N GLN A 486 -31.90 8.80 16.08
CA GLN A 486 -31.48 9.57 14.91
C GLN A 486 -30.24 10.44 15.18
N GLU A 487 -30.15 11.10 16.33
CA GLU A 487 -29.03 12.00 16.65
C GLU A 487 -27.73 11.23 16.89
N THR A 488 -27.78 10.22 17.76
CA THR A 488 -26.62 9.37 18.09
C THR A 488 -26.11 8.60 16.89
N SER A 489 -27.00 8.13 16.01
CA SER A 489 -26.61 7.42 14.80
C SER A 489 -26.06 8.35 13.71
N ALA A 490 -26.57 9.59 13.60
CA ALA A 490 -25.98 10.61 12.74
C ALA A 490 -24.55 10.97 13.20
N PHE A 491 -24.37 11.20 14.50
CA PHE A 491 -23.05 11.47 15.09
C PHE A 491 -22.07 10.33 14.85
N TRP A 492 -22.48 9.09 15.13
CA TRP A 492 -21.64 7.91 14.90
C TRP A 492 -21.25 7.77 13.42
N THR A 493 -22.19 7.99 12.51
CA THR A 493 -21.95 7.93 11.06
C THR A 493 -20.98 9.02 10.60
N ASP A 494 -21.09 10.23 11.14
CA ASP A 494 -20.18 11.34 10.87
C ASP A 494 -18.74 11.00 11.27
N ARG A 495 -18.54 10.47 12.48
CA ARG A 495 -17.23 10.04 13.00
C ARG A 495 -16.65 8.86 12.21
N LEU A 496 -17.49 7.90 11.82
CA LEU A 496 -17.11 6.79 10.95
C LEU A 496 -16.57 7.30 9.62
N ILE A 497 -17.34 8.14 8.92
CA ILE A 497 -16.94 8.70 7.61
C ILE A 497 -15.66 9.52 7.75
N TYR A 498 -15.54 10.34 8.81
CA TYR A 498 -14.30 11.06 9.09
C TYR A 498 -13.11 10.10 9.15
N ALA A 499 -13.14 9.06 9.99
CA ALA A 499 -12.04 8.11 10.13
C ALA A 499 -11.74 7.33 8.84
N LEU A 500 -12.78 6.92 8.09
CA LEU A 500 -12.62 6.25 6.79
C LEU A 500 -11.85 7.15 5.80
N THR A 501 -12.22 8.43 5.72
CA THR A 501 -11.59 9.38 4.80
C THR A 501 -10.13 9.72 5.15
N GLN A 502 -9.66 9.37 6.35
CA GLN A 502 -8.24 9.43 6.70
C GLN A 502 -7.43 8.22 6.18
N GLY A 503 -8.05 7.29 5.44
CA GLY A 503 -7.40 6.09 4.92
C GLY A 503 -7.26 4.96 5.95
N ASN A 504 -8.06 4.99 7.02
CA ASN A 504 -8.09 3.91 8.01
C ASN A 504 -8.85 2.69 7.50
N THR A 505 -8.64 1.54 8.15
CA THR A 505 -9.42 0.32 7.88
C THR A 505 -10.87 0.51 8.36
N VAL A 506 -11.79 -0.30 7.82
CA VAL A 506 -13.19 -0.28 8.29
C VAL A 506 -13.27 -0.56 9.79
N GLN A 507 -12.55 -1.59 10.26
CA GLN A 507 -12.57 -1.96 11.67
C GLN A 507 -12.10 -0.82 12.57
N TYR A 508 -10.95 -0.21 12.25
CA TYR A 508 -10.44 0.92 13.01
C TYR A 508 -11.43 2.08 13.03
N SER A 509 -12.10 2.34 11.90
CA SER A 509 -13.04 3.45 11.79
C SER A 509 -14.32 3.22 12.59
N ILE A 510 -14.80 1.97 12.67
CA ILE A 510 -15.88 1.56 13.57
C ILE A 510 -15.47 1.74 15.03
N ASP A 511 -14.27 1.28 15.40
CA ASP A 511 -13.76 1.38 16.77
C ASP A 511 -13.60 2.84 17.19
N TYR A 512 -13.09 3.70 16.29
CA TYR A 512 -13.02 5.14 16.48
C TYR A 512 -14.40 5.77 16.69
N ALA A 513 -15.35 5.50 15.80
CA ALA A 513 -16.70 6.05 15.91
C ALA A 513 -17.42 5.59 17.20
N ASN A 514 -17.19 4.34 17.63
CA ASN A 514 -17.71 3.83 18.90
C ASN A 514 -17.09 4.56 20.10
N ALA A 515 -15.78 4.81 20.08
CA ALA A 515 -15.10 5.52 21.16
C ALA A 515 -15.61 6.96 21.30
N GLU A 516 -15.71 7.70 20.19
CA GLU A 516 -16.22 9.07 20.16
C GLU A 516 -17.69 9.13 20.64
N LEU A 517 -18.51 8.15 20.26
CA LEU A 517 -19.91 8.07 20.70
C LEU A 517 -20.02 7.89 22.23
N GLU A 518 -19.15 7.09 22.83
CA GLU A 518 -19.12 6.91 24.30
C GLU A 518 -18.69 8.17 25.03
N GLU A 519 -17.77 8.96 24.44
CA GLU A 519 -17.31 10.21 25.03
C GLU A 519 -18.39 11.31 24.97
N GLU A 520 -18.92 11.58 23.78
CA GLU A 520 -19.90 12.64 23.55
C GLU A 520 -21.23 12.36 24.28
N TYR A 521 -21.70 11.12 24.24
CA TYR A 521 -22.99 10.72 24.79
C TYR A 521 -22.83 9.89 26.08
N SER A 522 -21.87 10.22 26.95
CA SER A 522 -21.50 9.42 28.15
C SER A 522 -22.60 9.27 29.23
N GLY A 523 -23.65 10.08 29.20
CA GLY A 523 -24.73 10.05 30.19
C GLY A 523 -25.57 8.76 30.19
N SER A 524 -26.22 8.46 31.32
CA SER A 524 -27.08 7.27 31.48
C SER A 524 -28.32 7.32 30.57
N TYR A 525 -28.82 8.51 30.25
CA TYR A 525 -29.93 8.73 29.31
C TYR A 525 -29.66 8.11 27.93
N TYR A 526 -28.40 8.15 27.48
CA TYR A 526 -28.01 7.64 26.15
C TYR A 526 -27.53 6.19 26.18
N ALA A 527 -27.51 5.51 27.33
CA ALA A 527 -26.95 4.17 27.45
C ALA A 527 -27.61 3.16 26.51
N ASP A 528 -28.93 3.24 26.37
CA ASP A 528 -29.69 2.39 25.46
C ASP A 528 -29.40 2.74 23.99
N CYS A 529 -29.37 4.02 23.63
CA CYS A 529 -29.06 4.48 22.27
C CYS A 529 -27.67 4.03 21.82
N ARG A 530 -26.64 4.18 22.68
CA ARG A 530 -25.28 3.71 22.38
C ARG A 530 -25.22 2.20 22.22
N SER A 531 -25.93 1.48 23.09
CA SER A 531 -26.03 0.02 23.01
C SER A 531 -26.68 -0.45 21.71
N LEU A 532 -27.73 0.22 21.24
CA LEU A 532 -28.39 -0.09 19.97
C LEU A 532 -27.46 0.08 18.77
N ILE A 533 -26.58 1.07 18.77
CA ILE A 533 -25.58 1.26 17.73
C ILE A 533 -24.50 0.17 17.82
N ARG A 534 -23.87 0.01 18.98
CA ARG A 534 -22.72 -0.90 19.16
C ARG A 534 -23.08 -2.37 18.97
N TRP A 535 -24.17 -2.81 19.60
CA TRP A 535 -24.60 -4.22 19.53
C TRP A 535 -25.48 -4.51 18.32
N GLY A 536 -26.14 -3.49 17.78
CA GLY A 536 -26.95 -3.61 16.57
C GLY A 536 -26.14 -3.57 15.28
N LEU A 537 -24.90 -3.09 15.30
CA LEU A 537 -24.06 -2.99 14.10
C LEU A 537 -23.90 -4.35 13.40
N TYR A 538 -24.06 -4.33 12.08
CA TYR A 538 -23.93 -5.50 11.23
C TYR A 538 -23.17 -5.16 9.96
N THR A 539 -22.17 -5.99 9.65
CA THR A 539 -21.34 -5.88 8.46
C THR A 539 -21.43 -7.17 7.65
N GLY A 540 -21.62 -7.03 6.33
CA GLY A 540 -21.75 -8.19 5.44
C GLY A 540 -20.43 -8.89 5.08
N THR A 541 -19.30 -8.45 5.64
CA THR A 541 -17.97 -9.05 5.44
C THR A 541 -17.28 -9.32 6.78
N SER A 542 -16.37 -10.31 6.78
CA SER A 542 -15.63 -10.74 7.98
C SER A 542 -14.20 -10.16 8.08
N ASP A 543 -13.60 -9.70 6.98
CA ASP A 543 -12.23 -9.16 6.99
C ASP A 543 -12.21 -7.61 6.91
N LEU A 544 -12.69 -7.00 7.99
CA LEU A 544 -12.72 -5.54 8.15
C LEU A 544 -11.33 -4.93 8.43
N ASN A 545 -10.35 -5.76 8.78
CA ASN A 545 -8.99 -5.34 9.17
C ASN A 545 -8.08 -5.17 7.96
N SER A 546 -8.27 -5.95 6.90
CA SER A 546 -7.48 -5.83 5.68
C SER A 546 -8.12 -4.92 4.62
N THR A 547 -9.42 -4.65 4.72
CA THR A 547 -10.17 -3.86 3.74
C THR A 547 -9.75 -2.39 3.78
N PRO A 548 -8.97 -1.90 2.79
CA PRO A 548 -8.58 -0.50 2.72
C PRO A 548 -9.74 0.28 2.12
N CYS A 549 -10.24 1.30 2.82
CA CYS A 549 -11.46 1.95 2.38
C CYS A 549 -11.26 3.04 1.33
N LEU A 550 -10.15 3.79 1.34
CA LEU A 550 -10.02 5.03 0.58
C LEU A 550 -8.61 5.28 0.02
#